data_AF-A0A117JJS0-F1
#
_entry.id   AF-A0A117JJS0-F1
#
_cell.length_a   1.000
_cell.length_b   1.000
_cell.length_c   1.000
_cell.angle_alpha   90.00
_cell.angle_beta   90.00
_cell.angle_gamma   90.00
#
_symmetry.space_group_name_H-M   'P 1'
#
loop_
_entity.id
_entity.type
_entity.pdbx_description
1 polymer ?
#
loop_
_entity_poly.entity_id
_entity_poly.type
_entity_poly.pdbx_seq_one_letter_code
_entity_poly.pdbx_strand_id
1 'polypeptide(L)'
;MAEPESGQWNVAAKENRVYLERTNDDGELLFGDSVEPHEARQLARALTKFADKLDDSSRSRDEDDSDDSDDDDESDKDENDDKNEDDDDQDDEDDDDDQDDDEDKDDKKSD
;
A
#
# COMPACT_ATOMS: atom_id res chain seq x y z
N MET A 1 30.87 16.75 5.11
CA MET A 1 29.43 16.60 4.82
C MET A 1 29.38 15.72 3.60
N ALA A 2 28.77 14.53 3.69
CA ALA A 2 28.60 13.68 2.51
C ALA A 2 27.71 14.43 1.53
N GLU A 3 28.12 14.47 0.26
CA GLU A 3 27.29 15.03 -0.80
C GLU A 3 26.01 14.20 -0.86
N PRO A 4 24.82 14.81 -1.02
CA PRO A 4 23.60 14.03 -1.14
C PRO A 4 23.73 13.18 -2.40
N GLU A 5 23.83 11.85 -2.25
CA GLU A 5 23.89 10.93 -3.38
C GLU A 5 22.67 11.20 -4.28
N SER A 6 22.91 11.64 -5.51
CA SER A 6 21.84 11.79 -6.50
C SER A 6 21.26 10.41 -6.79
N GLY A 7 19.94 10.34 -6.91
CA GLY A 7 19.28 9.07 -7.13
C GLY A 7 17.82 9.25 -7.48
N GLN A 8 17.31 8.37 -8.34
CA GLN A 8 15.92 8.37 -8.76
C GLN A 8 15.07 7.60 -7.73
N TRP A 9 13.88 8.14 -7.46
CA TRP A 9 12.83 7.41 -6.74
C TRP A 9 12.01 6.57 -7.72
N ASN A 10 11.89 5.27 -7.45
CA ASN A 10 11.02 4.34 -8.15
C ASN A 10 9.86 3.98 -7.23
N VAL A 11 8.64 3.98 -7.78
CA VAL A 11 7.43 3.64 -7.05
C VAL A 11 6.63 2.62 -7.86
N ALA A 12 6.22 1.53 -7.22
CA ALA A 12 5.45 0.48 -7.85
C ALA A 12 4.32 -0.01 -6.94
N ALA A 13 3.21 -0.45 -7.54
CA ALA A 13 2.13 -1.12 -6.82
C ALA A 13 2.12 -2.61 -7.18
N LYS A 14 2.27 -3.48 -6.18
CA LYS A 14 2.28 -4.94 -6.33
C LYS A 14 1.80 -5.59 -5.04
N GLU A 15 1.14 -6.75 -5.11
CA GLU A 15 0.76 -7.52 -3.91
C GLU A 15 -0.02 -6.71 -2.86
N ASN A 16 -0.93 -5.82 -3.30
CA ASN A 16 -1.71 -4.91 -2.45
C ASN A 16 -0.85 -3.97 -1.58
N ARG A 17 0.39 -3.70 -1.98
CA ARG A 17 1.35 -2.81 -1.32
C ARG A 17 1.95 -1.83 -2.31
N VAL A 18 2.44 -0.71 -1.77
CA VAL A 18 3.20 0.28 -2.52
C VAL A 18 4.67 0.14 -2.14
N TYR A 19 5.52 -0.09 -3.13
CA TYR A 19 6.97 -0.20 -2.99
C TYR A 19 7.61 1.14 -3.32
N LEU A 20 8.51 1.60 -2.45
CA LEU A 20 9.30 2.81 -2.62
C LEU A 20 10.77 2.43 -2.63
N GLU A 21 11.44 2.72 -3.73
CA GLU A 21 12.86 2.44 -3.91
C GLU A 21 13.61 3.69 -4.31
N ARG A 22 14.82 3.87 -3.81
CA ARG A 22 15.74 4.90 -4.26
C ARG A 22 16.99 4.22 -4.79
N THR A 23 17.33 4.49 -6.05
CA THR A 23 18.53 3.94 -6.70
C THR A 23 19.52 5.06 -7.01
N ASN A 24 20.81 4.81 -6.86
CA ASN A 24 21.86 5.73 -7.31
C ASN A 24 21.95 5.75 -8.85
N ASP A 25 22.77 6.64 -9.40
CA ASP A 25 23.01 6.76 -10.85
C ASP A 25 23.63 5.47 -11.45
N ASP A 26 24.31 4.66 -10.65
CA ASP A 26 24.87 3.35 -11.02
C ASP A 26 23.85 2.20 -10.97
N GLY A 27 22.61 2.47 -10.52
CA GLY A 27 21.52 1.50 -10.42
C GLY A 27 21.53 0.65 -9.14
N GLU A 28 22.38 0.96 -8.18
CA GLU A 28 22.39 0.33 -6.85
C GLU A 28 21.26 0.87 -5.96
N LEU A 29 20.60 -0.04 -5.24
CA LEU A 29 19.52 0.29 -4.32
C LEU A 29 20.08 0.93 -3.04
N LEU A 30 19.77 2.21 -2.82
CA LEU A 30 20.13 2.96 -1.62
C LEU A 30 19.06 2.84 -0.51
N PHE A 31 17.80 2.72 -0.91
CA PHE A 31 16.66 2.60 0.00
C PHE A 31 15.57 1.77 -0.66
N GLY A 32 14.89 0.93 0.11
CA GLY A 32 13.76 0.14 -0.35
C GLY A 32 12.81 -0.14 0.82
N ASP A 33 11.54 0.21 0.66
CA ASP A 33 10.49 -0.07 1.65
C ASP A 33 9.17 -0.43 0.98
N SER A 34 8.27 -1.08 1.72
CA SER A 34 6.92 -1.41 1.28
C SER A 34 5.90 -0.98 2.32
N VAL A 35 4.91 -0.21 1.89
CA VAL A 35 3.87 0.35 2.77
C VAL A 35 2.48 -0.09 2.30
N GLU A 36 1.54 -0.13 3.23
CA GLU A 36 0.15 -0.43 2.87
C GLU A 36 -0.51 0.74 2.12
N PRO A 37 -1.59 0.52 1.34
CA PRO A 37 -2.18 1.56 0.51
C PRO A 37 -2.65 2.79 1.30
N HIS A 38 -3.15 2.60 2.52
CA HIS A 38 -3.57 3.70 3.38
C HIS A 38 -2.37 4.52 3.88
N GLU A 39 -1.29 3.86 4.29
CA GLU A 39 -0.04 4.51 4.69
C GLU A 39 0.60 5.28 3.54
N ALA A 40 0.58 4.73 2.32
CA ALA A 40 1.09 5.39 1.13
C ALA A 40 0.39 6.73 0.86
N ARG A 41 -0.94 6.79 1.04
CA ARG A 41 -1.72 8.03 0.90
C ARG A 41 -1.35 9.05 1.97
N GLN A 42 -1.17 8.61 3.21
CA GLN A 42 -0.74 9.48 4.30
C GLN A 42 0.66 10.04 4.04
N LEU A 43 1.59 9.19 3.59
CA LEU A 43 2.95 9.60 3.22
C LEU A 43 2.92 10.62 2.09
N ALA A 44 2.14 10.41 1.03
CA ALA A 44 2.00 11.35 -0.07
C ALA A 44 1.50 12.72 0.42
N ARG A 45 0.45 12.74 1.25
CA ARG A 45 -0.06 13.98 1.86
C ARG A 45 0.99 14.70 2.70
N ALA A 46 1.76 13.95 3.49
CA ALA A 46 2.84 14.53 4.29
C ALA A 46 3.94 15.13 3.40
N LEU A 47 4.39 14.40 2.39
CA LEU A 47 5.41 14.85 1.44
C LEU A 47 4.99 16.14 0.74
N THR A 48 3.77 16.20 0.22
CA THR A 48 3.20 17.40 -0.40
C THR A 48 3.17 18.57 0.60
N LYS A 49 2.58 18.38 1.78
CA LYS A 49 2.49 19.42 2.81
C LYS A 49 3.85 20.00 3.21
N PHE A 50 4.89 19.18 3.30
CA PHE A 50 6.23 19.66 3.64
C PHE A 50 6.94 20.30 2.45
N ALA A 51 6.70 19.85 1.22
CA ALA A 51 7.19 20.53 0.02
C ALA A 51 6.56 21.92 -0.15
N ASP A 52 5.24 22.04 0.02
CA ASP A 52 4.52 23.32 -0.04
C ASP A 52 5.04 24.32 0.99
N LYS A 53 5.28 23.88 2.23
CA LYS A 53 5.88 24.73 3.27
C LYS A 53 7.26 25.26 2.88
N LEU A 54 8.07 24.45 2.19
CA LEU A 54 9.39 24.87 1.72
C LEU A 54 9.28 25.86 0.56
N ASP A 55 8.35 25.62 -0.37
CA ASP A 55 8.08 26.53 -1.49
C ASP A 55 7.53 27.88 -0.99
N ASP A 56 6.56 27.87 -0.09
CA ASP A 56 5.97 29.07 0.52
C ASP A 56 7.00 29.88 1.33
N SER A 57 7.91 29.20 2.04
CA SER A 57 9.02 29.85 2.75
C SER A 57 10.02 30.56 1.82
N SER A 58 10.07 30.17 0.54
CA SER A 58 10.87 30.85 -0.48
C SER A 58 10.13 31.98 -1.18
N ARG A 59 8.79 31.99 -1.09
CA ARG A 59 7.89 33.02 -1.65
C ARG A 59 7.54 34.15 -0.68
N SER A 60 7.95 34.07 0.59
CA SER A 60 7.70 35.10 1.61
C SER A 60 8.52 36.40 1.43
N ARG A 61 8.64 36.91 0.18
CA ARG A 61 9.21 38.23 -0.07
C ARG A 61 8.32 39.20 -0.85
N ASP A 62 7.22 38.79 -1.47
CA ASP A 62 6.26 39.76 -2.01
C ASP A 62 4.84 39.19 -2.09
N GLU A 63 3.93 39.95 -1.46
CA GLU A 63 2.49 40.09 -1.80
C GLU A 63 1.49 39.02 -1.32
N ASP A 64 0.90 39.33 -0.15
CA ASP A 64 -0.56 39.46 0.07
C ASP A 64 -1.46 39.06 -1.12
N ASP A 65 -2.07 37.87 -1.08
CA ASP A 65 -3.49 37.70 -1.39
C ASP A 65 -4.04 36.43 -0.73
N SER A 66 -5.18 36.61 -0.09
CA SER A 66 -5.92 35.58 0.64
C SER A 66 -6.84 34.83 -0.31
N ASP A 67 -6.73 33.50 -0.41
CA ASP A 67 -7.90 32.61 -0.52
C ASP A 67 -7.46 31.13 -0.42
N ASP A 68 -7.83 30.46 0.66
CA ASP A 68 -8.66 29.26 0.57
C ASP A 68 -9.08 28.87 2.00
N SER A 69 -10.26 29.36 2.37
CA SER A 69 -11.01 28.83 3.50
C SER A 69 -11.67 27.52 3.10
N ASP A 70 -11.58 26.53 3.99
CA ASP A 70 -12.62 25.55 4.32
C ASP A 70 -13.18 24.65 3.20
N ASP A 71 -12.93 23.34 3.28
CA ASP A 71 -13.98 22.34 3.02
C ASP A 71 -13.69 21.01 3.77
N ASP A 72 -14.53 20.78 4.80
CA ASP A 72 -15.04 19.53 5.39
C ASP A 72 -14.08 18.38 5.74
N ASP A 73 -13.93 17.98 7.01
CA ASP A 73 -14.93 17.30 7.87
C ASP A 73 -15.67 16.13 7.19
N GLU A 74 -14.95 15.06 6.85
CA GLU A 74 -15.56 13.73 6.87
C GLU A 74 -15.01 12.95 8.06
N SER A 75 -15.70 13.16 9.18
CA SER A 75 -15.71 12.25 10.30
C SER A 75 -16.47 10.98 9.89
N ASP A 76 -15.75 9.97 9.39
CA ASP A 76 -16.24 8.60 9.23
C ASP A 76 -16.53 8.02 10.62
N LYS A 77 -17.75 8.29 11.09
CA LYS A 77 -18.32 7.70 12.31
C LYS A 77 -18.73 6.28 11.98
N ASP A 78 -18.18 5.34 12.76
CA ASP A 78 -18.76 4.05 13.09
C ASP A 78 -20.30 4.08 13.04
N GLU A 79 -20.90 3.42 12.05
CA GLU A 79 -22.28 2.95 12.16
C GLU A 79 -22.26 1.42 12.23
N ASN A 80 -22.10 0.99 13.48
CA ASN A 80 -22.30 -0.35 13.97
C ASN A 80 -23.82 -0.62 13.94
N ASP A 81 -24.37 -1.00 12.78
CA ASP A 81 -25.78 -1.42 12.66
C ASP A 81 -25.90 -2.93 12.88
N ASP A 82 -25.95 -3.25 14.17
CA ASP A 82 -26.38 -4.52 14.73
C ASP A 82 -27.92 -4.51 14.75
N LYS A 83 -28.60 -5.21 13.82
CA LYS A 83 -29.77 -6.08 14.09
C LYS A 83 -30.55 -6.63 12.88
N ASN A 84 -31.02 -7.86 13.11
CA ASN A 84 -32.18 -8.59 12.54
C ASN A 84 -31.97 -9.26 11.17
N GLU A 85 -32.44 -10.48 10.91
CA GLU A 85 -33.30 -11.48 11.57
C GLU A 85 -33.04 -12.77 10.76
N ASP A 86 -32.60 -13.88 11.37
CA ASP A 86 -33.42 -15.11 11.54
C ASP A 86 -34.39 -15.42 10.37
N ASP A 87 -33.97 -16.32 9.47
CA ASP A 87 -34.81 -17.27 8.71
C ASP A 87 -33.84 -18.27 8.01
N ASP A 88 -33.48 -19.36 8.67
CA ASP A 88 -34.09 -20.69 8.60
C ASP A 88 -33.83 -21.46 7.28
N ASP A 89 -33.35 -22.69 7.51
CA ASP A 89 -33.54 -23.91 6.72
C ASP A 89 -32.82 -24.18 5.37
N GLN A 90 -32.14 -25.34 5.39
CA GLN A 90 -31.93 -26.33 4.32
C GLN A 90 -30.90 -26.00 3.21
N ASP A 91 -30.01 -26.90 2.81
CA ASP A 91 -30.10 -28.36 2.75
C ASP A 91 -28.69 -28.97 2.67
N ASP A 92 -28.56 -30.18 3.22
CA ASP A 92 -27.50 -31.16 3.01
C ASP A 92 -27.07 -31.25 1.53
N GLU A 93 -25.77 -31.42 1.28
CA GLU A 93 -25.29 -32.45 0.36
C GLU A 93 -23.80 -32.71 0.62
N ASP A 94 -23.61 -33.74 1.43
CA ASP A 94 -22.45 -34.61 1.56
C ASP A 94 -22.07 -35.15 0.16
N ASP A 95 -20.86 -34.85 -0.33
CA ASP A 95 -20.28 -35.55 -1.48
C ASP A 95 -18.88 -36.03 -1.07
N ASP A 96 -18.91 -37.16 -0.37
CA ASP A 96 -17.91 -38.22 -0.41
C ASP A 96 -17.50 -38.50 -1.86
N ASP A 97 -16.25 -38.23 -2.23
CA ASP A 97 -15.57 -39.07 -3.22
C ASP A 97 -14.08 -39.23 -2.84
N ASP A 98 -13.93 -40.18 -1.94
CA ASP A 98 -12.80 -41.08 -1.75
C ASP A 98 -12.18 -41.52 -3.09
N GLN A 99 -10.97 -41.06 -3.38
CA GLN A 99 -10.04 -41.82 -4.24
C GLN A 99 -8.65 -41.85 -3.60
N ASP A 100 -8.53 -42.79 -2.66
CA ASP A 100 -7.35 -43.62 -2.50
C ASP A 100 -7.09 -44.41 -3.81
N ASP A 101 -5.94 -44.19 -4.44
CA ASP A 101 -5.32 -45.15 -5.37
C ASP A 101 -3.79 -45.05 -5.19
N ASP A 102 -3.35 -45.64 -4.08
CA ASP A 102 -2.47 -46.81 -4.04
C ASP A 102 -1.47 -47.06 -5.20
N GLU A 103 -0.27 -47.51 -4.78
CA GLU A 103 0.74 -48.28 -5.54
C GLU A 103 1.45 -47.59 -6.75
N ASP A 104 2.73 -47.79 -7.08
CA ASP A 104 3.73 -48.76 -6.69
C ASP A 104 5.12 -48.21 -7.07
N LYS A 105 6.07 -48.43 -6.17
CA LYS A 105 7.46 -48.87 -6.37
C LYS A 105 8.25 -48.59 -7.67
N ASP A 106 9.54 -48.39 -7.39
CA ASP A 106 10.68 -49.04 -8.05
C ASP A 106 11.45 -48.30 -9.18
N ASP A 107 12.73 -48.09 -8.86
CA ASP A 107 13.89 -48.43 -9.69
C ASP A 107 14.24 -47.52 -10.89
N LYS A 108 15.29 -46.69 -10.75
CA LYS A 108 16.65 -47.04 -11.22
C LYS A 108 17.65 -45.87 -11.22
N LYS A 109 18.77 -46.19 -10.58
CA LYS A 109 20.12 -45.65 -10.76
C LYS A 109 20.60 -45.83 -12.22
N SER A 110 21.21 -44.81 -12.83
CA SER A 110 22.20 -44.77 -13.95
C SER A 110 22.08 -43.38 -14.60
N ASP A 111 23.11 -42.57 -14.90
CA ASP A 111 24.54 -42.71 -15.15
C ASP A 111 25.26 -41.46 -14.60
#